data_AF-A0A9E4AYX0-F1
#
_entry.id   AF-A0A9E4AYX0-F1
#
_cell.length_a   1.000
_cell.length_b   1.000
_cell.length_c   1.000
_cell.angle_alpha   90.00
_cell.angle_beta   90.00
_cell.angle_gamma   90.00
#
_symmetry.space_group_name_H-M   'P 1'
#
loop_
_entity.id
_entity.type
_entity.pdbx_description
1 polymer ?
#
loop_
_entity_poly.entity_id
_entity_poly.type
_entity_poly.pdbx_seq_one_letter_code
_entity_poly.pdbx_strand_id
1 'polypeptide(L)'
;MQKKYEDIQAEGAELIAVSADPIATVNSTQQTLQITYILLSDEKTKTIEAYNVVDPSEIEVARPTVYIVNQDGNIAWKYLDARSGKRIGPEPILAQLKKF
;
A
#
# COMPACT_ATOMS: atom_id res chain seq x y z
N MET A 1 5.84 -4.48 -6.56
CA MET A 1 4.81 -5.31 -5.90
C MET A 1 4.39 -6.50 -6.75
N GLN A 2 3.72 -6.33 -7.89
CA GLN A 2 3.15 -7.44 -8.71
C GLN A 2 4.07 -8.67 -8.89
N LYS A 3 5.35 -8.48 -9.25
CA LYS A 3 6.32 -9.58 -9.46
C LYS A 3 6.56 -10.49 -8.24
N LYS A 4 6.15 -10.05 -7.06
CA LYS A 4 6.35 -10.71 -5.76
C LYS A 4 5.05 -10.88 -5.00
N TYR A 5 3.91 -10.71 -5.67
CA TYR A 5 2.61 -10.81 -5.03
C TYR A 5 2.29 -12.24 -4.58
N GLU A 6 2.59 -13.25 -5.41
CA GLU A 6 2.43 -14.66 -5.02
C GLU A 6 3.30 -15.03 -3.81
N ASP A 7 4.53 -14.48 -3.73
CA ASP A 7 5.39 -14.67 -2.56
C ASP A 7 4.75 -14.04 -1.30
N ILE A 8 4.06 -12.89 -1.41
CA ILE A 8 3.35 -12.26 -0.28
C ILE A 8 2.16 -13.14 0.15
N GLN A 9 1.41 -13.69 -0.82
CA GLN A 9 0.29 -14.60 -0.54
C GLN A 9 0.75 -15.91 0.11
N ALA A 10 1.92 -16.42 -0.30
CA ALA A 10 2.52 -17.62 0.29
C ALA A 10 2.87 -17.44 1.78
N GLU A 11 3.13 -16.20 2.23
CA GLU A 11 3.30 -15.86 3.65
C GLU A 11 1.95 -15.64 4.38
N GLY A 12 0.82 -15.99 3.76
CA GLY A 12 -0.52 -15.86 4.36
C GLY A 12 -1.05 -14.43 4.42
N ALA A 13 -0.47 -13.51 3.65
CA ALA A 13 -0.86 -12.09 3.63
C ALA A 13 -1.54 -11.69 2.32
N GLU A 14 -2.43 -10.70 2.40
CA GLU A 14 -3.04 -10.05 1.24
C GLU A 14 -2.39 -8.67 1.01
N LEU A 15 -2.19 -8.29 -0.25
CA LEU A 15 -1.71 -6.97 -0.63
C LEU A 15 -2.87 -6.10 -1.11
N ILE A 16 -3.06 -4.97 -0.41
CA ILE A 16 -4.03 -3.96 -0.78
C ILE A 16 -3.27 -2.65 -0.98
N ALA A 17 -3.41 -2.05 -2.18
CA ALA A 17 -2.90 -0.72 -2.44
C ALA A 17 -4.05 0.29 -2.47
N VAL A 18 -3.82 1.44 -1.84
CA VAL A 18 -4.81 2.51 -1.69
C VAL A 18 -4.21 3.79 -2.26
N SER A 19 -4.95 4.51 -3.10
CA SER A 19 -4.55 5.83 -3.61
C SER A 19 -5.74 6.79 -3.63
N ALA A 20 -5.44 8.10 -3.74
CA ALA A 20 -6.48 9.12 -3.92
C ALA A 20 -7.07 9.14 -5.34
N ASP A 21 -6.63 8.22 -6.22
CA ASP A 21 -7.12 8.16 -7.59
C ASP A 21 -8.62 7.84 -7.61
N PRO A 22 -9.43 8.49 -8.48
CA PRO A 22 -10.82 8.12 -8.70
C PRO A 22 -10.95 6.67 -9.14
N ILE A 23 -12.09 6.03 -8.84
CA ILE A 23 -12.32 4.61 -9.15
C ILE A 23 -12.13 4.27 -10.64
N ALA A 24 -12.43 5.21 -11.55
CA ALA A 24 -12.21 5.04 -12.98
C ALA A 24 -10.72 4.89 -13.31
N THR A 25 -9.86 5.71 -12.69
CA THR A 25 -8.40 5.64 -12.84
C THR A 25 -7.87 4.34 -12.24
N VAL A 26 -8.32 3.97 -11.03
CA VAL A 26 -7.93 2.70 -10.38
C VAL A 26 -8.24 1.50 -11.29
N ASN A 27 -9.45 1.43 -11.84
CA ASN A 27 -9.85 0.35 -12.75
C ASN A 27 -9.00 0.32 -14.02
N SER A 28 -8.74 1.49 -14.61
CA SER A 28 -7.87 1.59 -15.79
C SER A 28 -6.45 1.13 -15.48
N THR A 29 -5.87 1.57 -14.35
CA THR A 29 -4.53 1.15 -13.91
C THR A 29 -4.47 -0.37 -13.70
N GLN A 30 -5.47 -0.96 -13.05
CA GLN A 30 -5.50 -2.39 -12.81
C GLN A 30 -5.49 -3.19 -14.11
N GLN A 31 -6.32 -2.77 -15.09
CA GLN A 31 -6.41 -3.42 -16.39
C GLN A 31 -5.14 -3.24 -17.23
N THR A 32 -4.66 -2.00 -17.37
CA THR A 32 -3.52 -1.67 -18.23
C THR A 32 -2.22 -2.28 -17.72
N LEU A 33 -2.00 -2.29 -16.41
CA LEU A 33 -0.79 -2.84 -15.79
C LEU A 33 -0.93 -4.31 -15.41
N GLN A 34 -2.09 -4.93 -15.66
CA GLN A 34 -2.41 -6.31 -15.30
C GLN A 34 -2.11 -6.59 -13.82
N ILE A 35 -2.51 -5.66 -12.95
CA ILE A 35 -2.36 -5.81 -11.50
C ILE A 35 -3.40 -6.80 -11.00
N THR A 36 -2.97 -7.79 -10.21
CA THR A 36 -3.84 -8.85 -9.68
C THR A 36 -4.07 -8.78 -8.18
N TYR A 37 -3.34 -7.89 -7.47
CA TYR A 37 -3.65 -7.54 -6.08
C TYR A 37 -4.71 -6.44 -6.02
N ILE A 38 -5.33 -6.25 -4.85
CA ILE A 38 -6.47 -5.34 -4.69
C ILE A 38 -5.99 -3.88 -4.79
N LEU A 39 -6.64 -3.10 -5.63
CA LEU A 39 -6.51 -1.64 -5.67
C LEU A 39 -7.80 -0.98 -5.15
N LEU A 40 -7.68 -0.05 -4.21
CA LEU A 40 -8.79 0.71 -3.66
C LEU A 40 -8.64 2.21 -3.97
N SER A 41 -9.76 2.83 -4.29
CA SER A 41 -9.88 4.29 -4.41
C SER A 41 -10.24 4.90 -3.05
N ASP A 42 -9.43 5.86 -2.62
CA ASP A 42 -9.67 6.76 -1.49
C ASP A 42 -9.75 8.20 -2.01
N GLU A 43 -10.58 8.43 -3.03
CA GLU A 43 -10.74 9.74 -3.72
C GLU A 43 -11.07 10.90 -2.76
N LYS A 44 -11.66 10.61 -1.60
CA LYS A 44 -11.97 11.59 -0.55
C LYS A 44 -10.92 11.65 0.56
N THR A 45 -9.75 11.06 0.35
CA THR A 45 -8.58 11.05 1.24
C THR A 45 -8.82 10.58 2.67
N LYS A 46 -9.96 9.92 2.96
CA LYS A 46 -10.39 9.58 4.32
C LYS A 46 -9.44 8.58 4.97
N THR A 47 -8.99 7.59 4.20
CA THR A 47 -8.06 6.55 4.69
C THR A 47 -6.66 7.14 4.83
N ILE A 48 -6.22 7.92 3.84
CA ILE A 48 -4.92 8.60 3.82
C ILE A 48 -4.77 9.53 5.04
N GLU A 49 -5.82 10.31 5.34
CA GLU A 49 -5.90 11.17 6.53
C GLU A 49 -5.93 10.36 7.82
N ALA A 50 -6.76 9.31 7.90
CA ALA A 50 -6.89 8.48 9.10
C ALA A 50 -5.57 7.79 9.49
N TYR A 51 -4.73 7.46 8.50
CA TYR A 51 -3.40 6.88 8.71
C TYR A 51 -2.30 7.93 8.90
N ASN A 52 -2.63 9.22 8.82
CA ASN A 52 -1.72 10.36 8.93
C ASN A 52 -0.56 10.29 7.91
N VAL A 53 -0.90 10.00 6.66
CA VAL A 53 0.05 9.81 5.55
C VAL A 53 -0.25 10.69 4.34
N VAL A 54 -0.83 11.87 4.58
CA VAL A 54 -0.91 12.93 3.57
C VAL A 54 0.52 13.36 3.18
N ASP A 55 0.78 13.53 1.88
CA ASP A 55 2.05 14.07 1.41
C ASP A 55 2.15 15.57 1.73
N PRO A 56 3.23 16.03 2.40
CA PRO A 56 3.36 17.44 2.77
C PRO A 56 3.59 18.36 1.57
N SER A 57 4.02 17.83 0.42
CA SER A 57 4.22 18.60 -0.81
C SER A 57 2.99 18.62 -1.71
N GLU A 58 2.11 17.62 -1.59
CA GLU A 58 0.87 17.48 -2.36
C GLU A 58 -0.24 16.93 -1.44
N ILE A 59 -1.02 17.85 -0.85
CA ILE A 59 -1.98 17.49 0.21
C ILE A 59 -3.12 16.55 -0.24
N GLU A 60 -3.27 16.33 -1.54
CA GLU A 60 -4.31 15.49 -2.14
C GLU A 60 -3.86 14.04 -2.36
N VAL A 61 -2.61 13.69 -2.06
CA VAL A 61 -2.08 12.34 -2.27
C VAL A 61 -1.44 11.74 -1.03
N ALA A 62 -1.36 10.42 -1.01
CA ALA A 62 -0.63 9.69 0.01
C ALA A 62 0.88 9.79 -0.22
N ARG A 63 1.64 10.08 0.82
CA ARG A 63 3.09 9.81 0.79
C ARG A 63 3.34 8.29 0.68
N PRO A 64 4.39 7.85 -0.03
CA PRO A 64 4.75 6.44 -0.09
C PRO A 64 4.93 5.81 1.29
N THR A 65 4.10 4.82 1.61
CA THR A 65 4.07 4.14 2.90
C THR A 65 3.61 2.69 2.73
N VAL A 66 3.97 1.83 3.68
CA VAL A 66 3.47 0.44 3.75
C VAL A 66 3.19 0.11 5.21
N TYR A 67 2.06 -0.55 5.45
CA TYR A 67 1.69 -1.11 6.74
C TYR A 67 1.50 -2.62 6.60
N ILE A 68 1.89 -3.38 7.62
CA ILE A 68 1.43 -4.75 7.81
C ILE A 68 0.44 -4.69 8.96
N VAL A 69 -0.80 -5.06 8.66
CA VAL A 69 -1.91 -5.12 9.61
C VAL A 69 -2.19 -6.59 9.90
N ASN A 70 -2.24 -6.96 11.18
CA ASN A 70 -2.55 -8.34 11.58
C ASN A 70 -4.07 -8.60 11.53
N GLN A 71 -4.47 -9.86 11.76
CA GLN A 71 -5.89 -10.27 11.69
C GLN A 71 -6.77 -9.60 12.77
N ASP A 72 -6.18 -9.12 13.87
CA ASP A 72 -6.88 -8.36 14.91
C ASP A 72 -7.08 -6.88 14.52
N GLY A 73 -6.60 -6.45 13.36
CA GLY A 73 -6.68 -5.08 12.88
C GLY A 73 -5.59 -4.15 13.43
N ASN A 74 -4.58 -4.69 14.11
CA ASN A 74 -3.48 -3.90 14.67
C ASN A 74 -2.33 -3.76 13.65
N ILE A 75 -1.69 -2.58 13.63
CA ILE A 75 -0.47 -2.35 12.84
C ILE A 75 0.68 -3.11 13.50
N ALA A 76 1.08 -4.23 12.89
CA ALA A 76 2.18 -5.06 13.34
C ALA A 76 3.55 -4.54 12.88
N TRP A 77 3.57 -3.82 11.75
CA TRP A 77 4.76 -3.14 11.25
C TRP A 77 4.39 -2.00 10.30
N LYS A 78 5.29 -1.01 10.15
CA LYS A 78 5.15 0.06 9.18
C LYS A 78 6.49 0.48 8.58
N TYR A 79 6.46 0.89 7.32
CA TYR A 79 7.51 1.66 6.67
C TYR A 79 6.95 3.02 6.27
N LEU A 80 7.51 4.06 6.89
CA LEU A 80 7.20 5.46 6.61
C LEU A 80 8.51 6.25 6.64
N ASP A 81 9.11 6.52 5.48
CA ASP A 81 10.34 7.33 5.44
C ASP A 81 9.97 8.81 5.56
N ALA A 82 10.47 9.45 6.63
CA ALA A 82 10.24 10.86 6.96
C ALA A 82 10.80 11.85 5.94
N ARG A 83 11.76 11.47 5.10
CA ARG A 83 12.63 12.44 4.40
C ARG A 83 12.78 12.24 2.91
N SER A 84 12.21 11.19 2.33
CA SER A 84 12.27 11.02 0.88
C SER A 84 11.05 10.24 0.41
N GLY A 85 10.50 10.59 -0.77
CA GLY A 85 9.45 9.83 -1.47
C GLY A 85 9.92 8.44 -1.94
N LYS A 86 10.84 7.83 -1.19
CA LYS A 86 11.41 6.52 -1.45
C LYS A 86 10.33 5.47 -1.26
N ARG A 87 10.03 4.79 -2.35
CA ARG A 87 9.15 3.62 -2.36
C ARG A 87 9.95 2.41 -1.92
N ILE A 88 9.41 1.65 -0.97
CA ILE A 88 9.99 0.38 -0.59
C ILE A 88 9.62 -0.70 -1.63
N GLY A 89 10.56 -1.59 -1.92
CA GLY A 89 10.30 -2.79 -2.72
C GLY A 89 9.58 -3.88 -1.93
N PRO A 90 9.23 -5.00 -2.57
CA PRO A 90 8.60 -6.15 -1.91
C PRO A 90 9.55 -6.92 -0.98
N GLU A 91 10.87 -6.89 -1.19
CA GLU A 91 11.82 -7.72 -0.46
C GLU A 91 11.86 -7.42 1.06
N PRO A 92 11.88 -6.15 1.52
CA PRO A 92 11.80 -5.86 2.95
C PRO A 92 10.44 -6.23 3.56
N ILE A 93 9.36 -6.17 2.78
CA ILE A 93 8.01 -6.55 3.22
C ILE A 93 7.97 -8.05 3.47
N LEU A 94 8.46 -8.87 2.52
CA LEU A 94 8.58 -10.32 2.68
C LEU A 94 9.48 -10.70 3.86
N ALA A 95 10.60 -9.99 4.04
CA ALA A 95 11.48 -10.21 5.18
C ALA A 95 10.81 -9.90 6.53
N GLN A 96 9.83 -9.00 6.54
CA GLN A 96 9.06 -8.68 7.73
C GLN A 96 7.90 -9.66 7.96
N LEU A 97 7.22 -10.11 6.90
CA LEU A 97 6.15 -11.10 6.98
C LEU A 97 6.64 -12.41 7.60
N LYS A 98 7.83 -12.88 7.22
CA LYS A 98 8.49 -14.09 7.76
C LYS A 98 8.82 -14.06 9.27
N LYS A 99 8.59 -12.93 9.94
CA LYS A 99 8.82 -12.78 11.39
C LYS A 99 7.55 -12.94 12.21
N PHE A 100 6.39 -12.95 11.57
CA PHE A 100 5.10 -13.25 12.18
C PHE A 100 4.81 -14.75 12.04
#